data_AF-A0A9E0MG62-F1
#
_entry.id   AF-A0A9E0MG62-F1
#
_cell.length_a   1.000
_cell.length_b   1.000
_cell.length_c   1.000
_cell.angle_alpha   90.00
_cell.angle_beta   90.00
_cell.angle_gamma   90.00
#
_symmetry.space_group_name_H-M   'P 1'
#
loop_
_entity.id
_entity.type
_entity.pdbx_description
1 polymer ?
#
loop_
_entity_poly.entity_id
_entity_poly.type
_entity_poly.pdbx_seq_one_letter_code
_entity_poly.pdbx_strand_id
1 'polypeptide(L)' 'RGAWPAFEERDFAAFRSYYEYLPKGVVRMQYTIRLNNAGSFALPPSRVEAMYAPEMFGESPNAPVTVEAPK' A
#
# COMPACT_ATOMS: atom_id res chain seq x y z
N ARG A 1 -11.95 9.10 16.78
CA ARG A 1 -12.40 7.88 16.07
C ARG A 1 -11.29 7.53 15.08
N GLY A 2 -10.57 6.44 15.29
CA GLY A 2 -9.54 6.01 14.33
C GLY A 2 -10.18 5.61 13.02
N ALA A 3 -9.49 5.86 11.90
CA ALA A 3 -9.86 5.26 10.63
C ALA A 3 -9.49 3.77 10.71
N TRP A 4 -10.48 2.94 11.01
CA TRP A 4 -10.34 1.49 10.86
C TRP A 4 -10.69 1.14 9.42
N PRO A 5 -9.95 0.21 8.79
CA PRO A 5 -10.28 -0.23 7.44
C PRO A 5 -11.63 -0.96 7.46
N ALA A 6 -12.49 -0.62 6.52
CA ALA A 6 -13.73 -1.34 6.28
C ALA A 6 -13.45 -2.70 5.62
N PHE A 7 -12.41 -2.76 4.79
CA PHE A 7 -11.97 -3.99 4.13
C PHE A 7 -10.47 -3.91 3.82
N GLU A 8 -9.77 -5.04 3.91
CA GLU A 8 -8.37 -5.18 3.50
C GLU A 8 -8.24 -6.30 2.48
N GLU A 9 -7.74 -5.97 1.30
CA GLU A 9 -7.41 -6.89 0.24
C GLU A 9 -5.91 -7.15 0.24
N ARG A 10 -5.53 -8.42 0.42
CA ARG A 10 -4.13 -8.87 0.53
C ARG A 10 -3.81 -9.80 -0.64
N ASP A 11 -3.58 -9.20 -1.80
CA ASP A 11 -3.20 -9.95 -3.00
C ASP A 11 -1.66 -10.06 -3.11
N PHE A 12 -1.19 -10.95 -3.98
CA PHE A 12 0.22 -11.14 -4.27
C PHE A 12 0.84 -9.93 -4.99
N ALA A 13 0.05 -9.22 -5.80
CA ALA A 13 0.51 -8.07 -6.58
C ALA A 13 0.36 -6.73 -5.83
N ALA A 14 -0.63 -6.60 -4.95
CA ALA A 14 -0.92 -5.36 -4.25
C ALA A 14 -1.63 -5.60 -2.92
N PHE A 15 -1.34 -4.71 -1.96
CA PHE A 15 -2.13 -4.56 -0.74
C PHE A 15 -3.05 -3.35 -0.90
N ARG A 16 -4.36 -3.53 -0.69
CA ARG A 16 -5.33 -2.42 -0.73
C ARG A 16 -6.11 -2.38 0.57
N SER A 17 -6.23 -1.20 1.16
CA SER A 17 -7.00 -0.97 2.37
C SER A 17 -8.08 0.06 2.08
N TYR A 18 -9.34 -0.34 2.30
CA TYR A 18 -10.51 0.46 1.98
C TYR A 18 -11.06 1.07 3.26
N TYR A 19 -11.27 2.38 3.23
CA TYR A 19 -11.77 3.14 4.38
C TYR A 19 -13.10 3.78 4.02
N GLU A 20 -14.13 3.52 4.83
CA GLU A 20 -15.42 4.20 4.69
C GLU A 20 -15.28 5.69 5.00
N TYR A 21 -14.44 6.04 5.97
CA TYR A 21 -14.18 7.41 6.38
C TYR A 21 -12.74 7.60 6.86
N LEU A 22 -12.07 8.61 6.30
CA LEU A 22 -10.74 9.04 6.71
C LEU A 22 -10.82 10.47 7.28
N PRO A 23 -10.62 10.68 8.60
CA PRO A 23 -10.61 12.02 9.16
C PRO A 23 -9.39 12.80 8.66
N LYS A 24 -9.51 14.13 8.65
CA LYS A 24 -8.39 15.02 8.34
C LYS A 24 -7.22 14.73 9.29
N GLY A 25 -6.02 14.57 8.73
CA GLY A 25 -4.80 14.38 9.50
C GLY A 25 -3.83 13.44 8.80
N VAL A 26 -2.90 12.89 9.58
CA VAL A 26 -1.94 11.88 9.11
C VAL A 26 -2.46 10.50 9.45
N VAL A 27 -2.60 9.66 8.45
CA VAL A 27 -2.89 8.23 8.62
C VAL A 27 -1.61 7.44 8.40
N ARG A 28 -1.35 6.47 9.28
CA ARG A 28 -0.20 5.56 9.17
C ARG A 28 -0.74 4.15 8.97
N MET A 29 -0.30 3.52 7.88
CA MET A 29 -0.64 2.14 7.54
C MET A 29 0.63 1.30 7.60
N GLN A 30 0.53 0.10 8.16
CA GLN A 30 1.63 -0.85 8.25
C GLN A 30 1.13 -2.21 7.77
N TYR A 31 1.93 -2.89 6.95
CA TYR A 31 1.64 -4.21 6.45
C TYR A 31 2.92 -5.03 6.35
N THR A 32 2.82 -6.33 6.59
CA THR A 32 3.93 -7.27 6.45
C THR A 32 3.89 -7.92 5.07
N ILE A 33 5.02 -7.96 4.40
CA ILE A 33 5.22 -8.69 3.13
C ILE A 33 6.08 -9.93 3.36
N ARG A 34 5.84 -10.99 2.56
CA ARG A 34 6.69 -12.18 2.53
C ARG A 34 7.52 -12.18 1.24
N LEU A 35 8.84 -12.18 1.39
CA LEU A 35 9.78 -12.27 0.28
C LEU A 35 10.01 -13.75 -0.07
N ASN A 36 9.75 -14.15 -1.32
CA ASN A 36 9.84 -15.55 -1.75
C ASN A 36 11.04 -15.85 -2.65
N ASN A 37 11.44 -14.91 -3.50
CA ASN A 37 12.49 -15.11 -4.51
C ASN A 37 13.52 -14.00 -4.42
N ALA A 38 14.80 -14.36 -4.60
CA ALA A 38 15.88 -13.40 -4.74
C ALA A 38 15.79 -12.67 -6.09
N GLY A 39 16.11 -11.38 -6.10
CA GLY A 39 16.01 -10.54 -7.29
C GLY A 39 15.87 -9.06 -6.99
N SER A 40 15.77 -8.25 -8.04
CA SER A 40 15.49 -6.81 -7.96
C SER A 40 14.05 -6.54 -8.40
N PHE A 41 13.28 -5.89 -7.53
CA PHE A 41 11.85 -5.64 -7.73
C PHE A 41 11.60 -4.15 -7.84
N ALA A 42 11.01 -3.72 -8.95
CA ALA A 42 10.44 -2.40 -9.08
C ALA A 42 9.08 -2.38 -8.35
N LEU A 43 8.98 -1.61 -7.29
CA LEU A 43 7.73 -1.48 -6.55
C LEU A 43 6.78 -0.53 -7.27
N PRO A 44 5.49 -0.88 -7.40
CA PRO A 44 4.51 0.05 -7.92
C PRO A 44 4.41 1.28 -6.99
N PRO A 45 4.06 2.46 -7.51
CA PRO A 45 3.80 3.65 -6.69
C PRO A 45 2.73 3.37 -5.64
N SER A 46 2.92 3.92 -4.44
CA SER A 46 1.88 3.95 -3.43
C SER A 46 0.84 5.00 -3.81
N ARG A 47 -0.39 4.57 -4.04
CA ARG A 47 -1.52 5.41 -4.46
C ARG A 47 -2.58 5.46 -3.37
N VAL A 48 -3.12 6.64 -3.14
CA VAL A 48 -4.31 6.88 -2.30
C VAL A 48 -5.29 7.68 -3.13
N GLU A 49 -6.54 7.24 -3.20
CA GLU A 49 -7.58 7.91 -3.99
C GLU A 49 -8.92 7.90 -3.27
N ALA A 50 -9.75 8.88 -3.57
CA ALA A 50 -11.15 8.88 -3.16
C ALA A 50 -11.97 8.09 -4.17
N MET A 51 -12.51 6.93 -3.79
CA MET A 51 -13.31 6.09 -4.69
C MET A 51 -14.56 6.80 -5.25
N TYR A 52 -15.08 7.79 -4.54
CA TYR A 52 -16.24 8.60 -4.96
C TYR A 52 -15.87 9.80 -5.85
N ALA A 53 -14.59 10.15 -5.92
CA ALA A 53 -14.06 11.29 -6.68
C ALA A 53 -12.63 10.93 -7.15
N PRO A 54 -12.49 10.08 -8.18
CA PRO A 54 -11.20 9.51 -8.60
C PRO A 54 -10.19 10.56 -9.08
N GLU A 55 -10.64 11.77 -9.43
CA GLU A 55 -9.79 12.92 -9.71
C GLU A 55 -9.00 13.40 -8.48
N MET A 56 -9.45 13.04 -7.27
CA MET A 56 -8.78 13.32 -6.00
C MET A 56 -7.91 12.13 -5.59
N PHE A 57 -6.65 12.14 -6.05
CA PHE A 57 -5.67 11.12 -5.70
C PHE A 57 -4.29 11.70 -5.38
N GLY A 58 -3.49 10.94 -4.64
CA GLY A 58 -2.08 11.18 -4.41
C GLY A 58 -1.28 9.92 -4.72
N GLU A 59 -0.14 10.10 -5.37
CA GLU A 59 0.80 9.02 -5.68
C GLU A 59 2.20 9.38 -5.21
N SER A 60 2.90 8.39 -4.66
CA SER A 60 4.31 8.49 -4.33
C SER A 60 5.08 7.32 -4.95
N PRO A 61 6.20 7.56 -5.65
CA PRO A 61 7.04 6.49 -6.15
C PRO A 61 7.67 5.73 -4.97
N ASN A 62 7.80 4.41 -5.15
CA ASN A 62 8.49 3.54 -4.20
C ASN A 62 9.89 3.20 -4.73
N ALA A 63 10.88 3.16 -3.83
CA ALA A 63 12.22 2.73 -4.19
C ALA A 63 12.21 1.24 -4.61
N PRO A 64 13.04 0.83 -5.58
CA PRO A 64 13.22 -0.58 -5.89
C PRO A 64 13.79 -1.32 -4.68
N VAL A 65 13.38 -2.58 -4.54
CA VAL A 65 13.81 -3.45 -3.44
C VAL A 65 14.63 -4.60 -4.00
N THR A 66 15.82 -4.81 -3.44
CA THR A 66 16.65 -5.98 -3.72
C THR A 66 16.44 -7.01 -2.62
N VAL A 67 16.10 -8.24 -3.03
CA VAL A 67 15.99 -9.40 -2.14
C VAL A 67 17.20 -10.29 -2.40
N GLU A 68 18.00 -10.51 -1.38
CA GLU A 68 19.14 -11.41 -1.44
C GLU A 68 18.76 -12.81 -0.93
N ALA A 69 19.32 -13.84 -1.55
CA ALA A 69 19.17 -15.19 -1.03
C ALA A 69 19.90 -15.31 0.33
N PRO A 70 19.37 -16.11 1.27
CA PRO A 70 20.13 -16.44 2.46
C PRO A 70 21.46 -17.10 2.06
N LYS A 71 22.53 -16.75 2.78
CA LYS A 71 23.86 -17.32 2.58
C LYS A 71 23.90 -18.81 2.92
#